data_AF-A0A7S3IHN8-F1
#
_entry.id   AF-A0A7S3IHN8-F1
#
_cell.length_a   1.000
_cell.length_b   1.000
_cell.length_c   1.000
_cell.angle_alpha   90.00
_cell.angle_beta   90.00
_cell.angle_gamma   90.00
#
_symmetry.space_group_name_H-M   'P 1'
#
loop_
_entity.id
_entity.type
_entity.pdbx_description
1 polymer ?
#
loop_
_entity_poly.entity_id
_entity_poly.type
_entity_poly.pdbx_seq_one_letter_code
_entity_poly.pdbx_strand_id
1 'polypeptide(L)'
;MPTTDLNQTQKNEVWIVPFNNYDDILHSMMTFFEISTLEMWPGMMYAAIDGTGLDQAPKLNNSQFTSLVFIIFIFFTTFFIMNLFISVIVDKFNEEIKKRQGSDNFTDEQKEWVKIQRLLVHTNPKIIPVEPINCFRLQCFKIVQSQAFEYVVMSAIVINTFFLCIDYYGKSEELERVLNNSNFSFVVFFTLEMILKITAYGFEYYWYVNWNKFDFIIVIMSLVALDENLLEKLNFNPTALRIIRVSRLLRMVKTSEGLRTLLKTLFMSLSNIINTAALLTLILFTFGVAGMSLFGQIPQDDTEFLDHNVNFKSFYLSMMTLWRAATGESWNGIMHECFYSEGIIAVIFWLLFQLIAFFIFMNVFIAVIGESFNDNQATEDENDILALKKKDIKAFQ
;
A
#
# COMPACT_ATOMS: atom_id res chain seq x y z
N MET A 1 -60.23 -17.30 -25.77
CA MET A 1 -59.58 -15.98 -25.84
C MET A 1 -59.94 -15.21 -24.59
N PRO A 2 -59.04 -15.13 -23.60
CA PRO A 2 -59.05 -14.08 -22.59
C PRO A 2 -58.02 -13.01 -22.98
N THR A 3 -58.48 -11.76 -23.03
CA THR A 3 -57.67 -10.55 -23.20
C THR A 3 -56.74 -10.40 -22.01
N THR A 4 -55.44 -10.52 -22.24
CA THR A 4 -54.40 -10.09 -21.31
C THR A 4 -54.48 -8.58 -21.12
N ASP A 5 -54.91 -8.16 -19.93
CA ASP A 5 -54.70 -6.81 -19.42
C ASP A 5 -53.19 -6.56 -19.32
N LEU A 6 -52.67 -5.85 -20.32
CA LEU A 6 -51.42 -5.11 -20.25
C LEU A 6 -51.64 -3.93 -19.31
N ASN A 7 -51.66 -4.18 -18.00
CA ASN A 7 -51.44 -3.12 -17.02
C ASN A 7 -49.98 -2.72 -17.11
N GLN A 8 -49.77 -1.74 -17.99
CA GLN A 8 -48.62 -0.86 -18.07
C GLN A 8 -48.23 -0.44 -16.65
N THR A 9 -47.12 -0.95 -16.15
CA THR A 9 -46.33 -0.23 -15.14
C THR A 9 -46.00 1.13 -15.73
N GLN A 10 -46.79 2.12 -15.35
CA GLN A 10 -46.59 3.52 -15.63
C GLN A 10 -45.24 3.91 -14.99
N LYS A 11 -44.15 3.81 -15.77
CA LYS A 11 -42.88 4.44 -15.39
C LYS A 11 -43.19 5.93 -15.31
N ASN A 12 -43.22 6.48 -14.10
CA ASN A 12 -43.27 7.92 -13.92
C ASN A 12 -41.97 8.49 -14.51
N GLU A 13 -42.05 9.00 -15.73
CA GLU A 13 -40.95 9.73 -16.35
C GLU A 13 -40.85 11.10 -15.67
N VAL A 14 -39.87 11.26 -14.79
CA VAL A 14 -39.62 12.50 -14.06
C VAL A 14 -38.46 13.24 -14.72
N TRP A 15 -38.65 14.54 -14.98
CA TRP A 15 -37.57 15.42 -15.39
C TRP A 15 -36.77 15.85 -14.16
N ILE A 16 -35.50 15.43 -14.08
CA ILE A 16 -34.62 15.69 -12.93
C ILE A 16 -33.39 16.44 -13.43
N VAL A 17 -33.05 17.54 -12.77
CA VAL A 17 -31.80 18.25 -13.00
C VAL A 17 -30.69 17.50 -12.24
N PRO A 18 -29.61 17.07 -12.90
CA PRO A 18 -28.51 16.41 -12.20
C PRO A 18 -27.82 17.37 -11.23
N PHE A 19 -27.28 16.83 -10.13
CA PHE A 19 -26.50 17.62 -9.18
C PHE A 19 -25.32 18.33 -9.87
N ASN A 20 -24.59 17.61 -10.72
CA ASN A 20 -23.55 18.18 -11.56
C ASN A 20 -24.18 18.90 -12.76
N ASN A 21 -24.54 20.16 -12.55
CA ASN A 21 -25.01 21.07 -13.60
C ASN A 21 -24.16 22.35 -13.65
N TYR A 22 -24.44 23.18 -14.64
CA TYR A 22 -23.73 24.44 -14.90
C TYR A 22 -24.67 25.65 -14.86
N ASP A 23 -25.78 25.55 -14.09
CA ASP A 23 -26.86 26.55 -14.10
C ASP A 23 -26.46 27.84 -13.35
N ASP A 24 -25.62 27.72 -12.33
CA ASP A 24 -25.01 28.84 -11.62
C ASP A 24 -23.52 28.64 -11.35
N ILE A 25 -22.87 29.72 -10.90
CA ILE A 25 -21.44 29.76 -10.66
C ILE A 25 -21.02 28.78 -9.56
N LEU A 26 -21.83 28.59 -8.51
CA LEU A 26 -21.47 27.71 -7.39
C LEU A 26 -21.58 26.23 -7.78
N HIS A 27 -22.66 25.82 -8.46
CA HIS A 27 -22.78 24.46 -8.99
C HIS A 27 -21.75 24.18 -10.08
N SER A 28 -21.43 25.17 -10.92
CA SER A 28 -20.34 25.07 -11.90
C SER A 28 -18.98 24.87 -11.21
N MET A 29 -18.67 25.69 -10.20
CA MET A 29 -17.42 25.58 -9.44
C MET A 29 -17.31 24.22 -8.72
N MET A 30 -18.41 23.73 -8.15
CA MET A 30 -18.47 22.42 -7.50
C MET A 30 -18.22 21.29 -8.52
N THR A 31 -18.90 21.34 -9.67
CA THR A 31 -18.69 20.37 -10.75
C THR A 31 -17.25 20.39 -11.28
N PHE A 32 -16.67 21.57 -11.49
CA PHE A 32 -15.26 21.69 -11.89
C PHE A 32 -14.27 21.25 -10.80
N PHE A 33 -14.60 21.45 -9.53
CA PHE A 33 -13.82 20.90 -8.42
C PHE A 33 -13.83 19.37 -8.47
N GLU A 34 -14.99 18.74 -8.61
CA GLU A 34 -15.07 17.27 -8.74
C GLU A 34 -14.27 16.77 -9.95
N ILE A 35 -14.40 17.42 -11.12
CA ILE A 35 -13.61 17.08 -12.31
C ILE A 35 -12.10 17.24 -12.04
N SER A 36 -11.69 18.26 -11.28
CA SER A 36 -10.28 18.47 -10.93
C SER A 36 -9.71 17.37 -10.03
N THR A 37 -10.57 16.67 -9.28
CA THR A 37 -10.18 15.49 -8.49
C THR A 37 -10.01 14.23 -9.33
N LEU A 38 -10.37 14.27 -10.63
CA LEU A 38 -10.34 13.15 -11.59
C LEU A 38 -11.32 12.01 -11.26
N GLU A 39 -12.31 12.26 -10.41
CA GLU A 39 -13.29 11.27 -9.97
C GLU A 39 -14.63 11.45 -10.67
N MET A 40 -15.15 10.37 -11.23
CA MET A 40 -16.47 10.30 -11.89
C MET A 40 -16.71 11.33 -13.03
N TRP A 41 -15.67 12.07 -13.44
CA TRP A 41 -15.73 13.04 -14.54
C TRP A 41 -16.18 12.47 -15.90
N PRO A 42 -15.98 11.18 -16.26
CA PRO A 42 -16.47 10.66 -17.54
C PRO A 42 -17.99 10.72 -17.62
N GLY A 43 -18.71 10.47 -16.51
CA GLY A 43 -20.17 10.55 -16.47
C GLY A 43 -20.65 11.97 -16.76
N MET A 44 -20.02 12.98 -16.16
CA MET A 44 -20.32 14.40 -16.40
C MET A 44 -20.01 14.81 -17.85
N MET A 45 -18.90 14.31 -18.39
CA MET A 45 -18.53 14.54 -19.79
C MET A 45 -19.55 13.93 -20.75
N TYR A 46 -19.97 12.68 -20.52
CA TYR A 46 -20.98 12.02 -21.36
C TYR A 46 -22.33 12.75 -21.29
N ALA A 47 -22.76 13.16 -20.09
CA ALA A 47 -23.97 13.97 -19.93
C ALA A 47 -23.89 15.30 -20.70
N ALA A 48 -22.72 15.95 -20.70
CA ALA A 48 -22.49 17.19 -21.45
C ALA A 48 -22.42 16.98 -22.98
N ILE A 49 -21.89 15.84 -23.44
CA ILE A 49 -21.90 15.44 -24.86
C ILE A 49 -23.33 15.22 -25.36
N ASP A 50 -24.16 14.61 -24.52
CA ASP A 50 -25.55 14.30 -24.85
C ASP A 50 -26.48 15.53 -24.76
N GLY A 51 -25.97 16.64 -24.24
CA GLY A 51 -26.67 17.92 -24.15
C GLY A 51 -27.16 18.42 -25.50
N THR A 52 -28.44 18.80 -25.56
CA THR A 52 -29.12 19.34 -26.75
C THR A 52 -29.42 20.83 -26.60
N GLY A 53 -30.67 21.26 -26.83
CA GLY A 53 -31.13 22.62 -26.54
C GLY A 53 -31.83 22.72 -25.18
N LEU A 54 -32.16 23.95 -24.78
CA LEU A 54 -33.00 24.23 -23.62
C LEU A 54 -34.35 23.49 -23.74
N ASP A 55 -34.79 22.88 -22.64
CA ASP A 55 -36.03 22.10 -22.52
C ASP A 55 -36.16 20.94 -23.52
N GLN A 56 -35.04 20.41 -24.01
CA GLN A 56 -35.00 19.22 -24.88
C GLN A 56 -34.32 18.06 -24.17
N ALA A 57 -34.90 16.87 -24.32
CA ALA A 57 -34.29 15.64 -23.82
C ALA A 57 -32.91 15.40 -24.46
N PRO A 58 -31.91 14.98 -23.67
CA PRO A 58 -30.57 14.73 -24.17
C PRO A 58 -30.60 13.65 -25.26
N LYS A 59 -29.76 13.83 -26.27
CA LYS A 59 -29.60 12.90 -27.38
C LYS A 59 -28.19 12.33 -27.34
N LEU A 60 -28.11 11.01 -27.35
CA LEU A 60 -26.84 10.30 -27.33
C LEU A 60 -25.90 10.82 -28.43
N ASN A 61 -24.69 11.22 -28.05
CA ASN A 61 -23.64 11.73 -28.93
C ASN A 61 -24.01 12.99 -29.73
N ASN A 62 -24.87 13.87 -29.21
CA ASN A 62 -25.30 15.09 -29.91
C ASN A 62 -24.14 16.05 -30.20
N SER A 63 -23.29 16.33 -29.22
CA SER A 63 -22.15 17.26 -29.32
C SER A 63 -20.86 16.62 -28.83
N GLN A 64 -20.29 15.72 -29.65
CA GLN A 64 -19.05 15.02 -29.32
C GLN A 64 -17.86 15.98 -29.08
N PHE A 65 -17.85 17.15 -29.72
CA PHE A 65 -16.78 18.16 -29.54
C PHE A 65 -16.73 18.72 -28.11
N THR A 66 -17.83 18.65 -27.36
CA THR A 66 -17.88 19.05 -25.93
C THR A 66 -16.86 18.28 -25.08
N SER A 67 -16.52 17.04 -25.45
CA SER A 67 -15.48 16.24 -24.79
C SER A 67 -14.13 16.96 -24.70
N LEU A 68 -13.78 17.78 -25.71
CA LEU A 68 -12.52 18.52 -25.73
C LEU A 68 -12.43 19.56 -24.61
N VAL A 69 -13.56 20.14 -24.19
CA VAL A 69 -13.58 21.10 -23.08
C VAL A 69 -13.12 20.43 -21.79
N PHE A 70 -13.63 19.22 -21.50
CA PHE A 70 -13.24 18.44 -20.34
C PHE A 70 -11.78 18.01 -20.41
N ILE A 71 -11.33 17.49 -21.56
CA ILE A 71 -9.93 17.05 -21.75
C ILE A 71 -8.96 18.23 -21.56
N ILE A 72 -9.27 19.38 -22.17
CA ILE A 72 -8.44 20.59 -22.06
C ILE A 72 -8.44 21.09 -20.62
N PHE A 73 -9.60 21.17 -19.96
CA PHE A 73 -9.69 21.58 -18.57
C PHE A 73 -8.88 20.65 -17.65
N ILE A 74 -9.02 19.33 -17.79
CA ILE A 74 -8.28 18.33 -17.01
C ILE A 74 -6.78 18.47 -17.26
N PHE A 75 -6.36 18.63 -18.51
CA PHE A 75 -4.95 18.81 -18.86
C PHE A 75 -4.35 20.03 -18.14
N PHE A 76 -4.98 21.19 -18.26
CA PHE A 76 -4.49 22.41 -17.62
C PHE A 76 -4.54 22.29 -16.09
N THR A 77 -5.67 21.83 -15.54
CA THR A 77 -5.86 21.75 -14.10
C THR A 77 -4.89 20.76 -13.45
N THR A 78 -4.71 19.58 -14.04
CA THR A 78 -3.74 18.59 -13.56
C THR A 78 -2.32 19.14 -13.67
N PHE A 79 -1.97 19.80 -14.77
CA PHE A 79 -0.66 20.43 -14.93
C PHE A 79 -0.39 21.48 -13.84
N PHE A 80 -1.36 22.37 -13.56
CA PHE A 80 -1.21 23.39 -12.52
C PHE A 80 -1.20 22.79 -11.11
N ILE A 81 -2.09 21.85 -10.80
CA ILE A 81 -2.13 21.16 -9.50
C ILE A 81 -0.82 20.43 -9.25
N MET A 82 -0.29 19.70 -10.24
CA MET A 82 1.01 19.02 -10.11
C MET A 82 2.15 20.00 -9.86
N ASN A 83 2.18 21.13 -10.55
CA ASN A 83 3.22 22.14 -10.33
C ASN A 83 3.11 22.79 -8.94
N LEU A 84 1.90 23.12 -8.50
CA LEU A 84 1.65 23.65 -7.15
C LEU A 84 2.04 22.63 -6.09
N PHE A 85 1.69 21.36 -6.29
CA PHE A 85 2.02 20.25 -5.43
C PHE A 85 3.54 20.07 -5.29
N ILE A 86 4.27 20.04 -6.41
CA ILE A 86 5.74 19.96 -6.42
C ILE A 86 6.34 21.18 -5.70
N SER A 87 5.84 22.39 -5.96
CA SER A 87 6.32 23.60 -5.28
C SER A 87 6.14 23.51 -3.77
N VAL A 88 4.96 23.11 -3.30
CA VAL A 88 4.69 22.97 -1.85
C VAL A 88 5.59 21.92 -1.22
N ILE A 89 5.81 20.79 -1.89
CA ILE A 89 6.71 19.75 -1.42
C ILE A 89 8.14 20.28 -1.32
N VAL A 90 8.64 20.94 -2.37
CA VAL A 90 10.00 21.48 -2.40
C VAL A 90 10.18 22.55 -1.32
N ASP A 91 9.21 23.44 -1.14
CA ASP A 91 9.26 24.47 -0.10
C ASP A 91 9.25 23.86 1.30
N LYS A 92 8.35 22.88 1.56
CA LYS A 92 8.29 22.17 2.84
C LYS A 92 9.53 21.35 3.12
N PHE A 93 10.07 20.71 2.10
CA PHE A 93 11.31 19.96 2.18
C PHE A 93 12.50 20.88 2.48
N ASN A 94 12.59 22.03 1.81
CA ASN A 94 13.60 23.04 2.10
C ASN A 94 13.46 23.61 3.52
N GLU A 95 12.23 23.78 4.01
CA GLU A 95 11.96 24.18 5.41
C GLU A 95 12.48 23.14 6.39
N GLU A 96 12.23 21.85 6.14
CA GLU A 96 12.75 20.73 6.95
C GLU A 96 14.29 20.65 6.92
N ILE A 97 14.90 20.83 5.74
CA ILE A 97 16.36 20.93 5.63
C ILE A 97 16.89 22.10 6.47
N LYS A 98 16.28 23.28 6.39
CA LYS A 98 16.71 24.47 7.15
C LYS A 98 16.58 24.27 8.66
N LYS A 99 15.49 23.67 9.15
CA LYS A 99 15.32 23.33 10.58
C LYS A 99 16.45 22.43 11.07
N ARG A 100 16.91 21.50 10.22
CA ARG A 100 18.02 20.58 10.52
C ARG A 100 19.39 21.24 10.38
N GLN A 101 19.55 22.14 9.40
CA GLN A 101 20.71 23.01 9.26
C GLN A 101 20.81 24.06 10.38
N GLY A 102 19.86 24.19 11.31
CA GLY A 102 20.10 24.88 12.59
C GLY A 102 21.30 24.33 13.39
N SER A 103 21.83 23.18 12.97
CA SER A 103 23.11 22.58 13.34
C SER A 103 24.36 23.21 12.68
N ASP A 104 24.24 24.24 11.81
CA ASP A 104 25.38 24.78 11.04
C ASP A 104 26.36 25.64 11.86
N ASN A 105 26.12 25.82 13.15
CA ASN A 105 27.04 26.53 14.05
C ASN A 105 28.20 25.64 14.58
N PHE A 106 28.33 24.40 14.09
CA PHE A 106 29.44 23.53 14.45
C PHE A 106 30.68 23.84 13.62
N THR A 107 31.85 23.86 14.26
CA THR A 107 33.15 23.92 13.56
C THR A 107 33.35 22.65 12.71
N ASP A 108 34.24 22.69 11.72
CA ASP A 108 34.49 21.54 10.83
C ASP A 108 34.92 20.28 11.61
N GLU A 109 35.70 20.43 12.68
CA GLU A 109 36.06 19.33 13.60
C GLU A 109 34.85 18.75 14.35
N GLN A 110 33.91 19.61 14.77
CA GLN A 110 32.68 19.17 15.43
C GLN A 110 31.77 18.43 14.44
N LYS A 111 31.72 18.86 13.18
CA LYS A 111 31.01 18.14 12.11
C LYS A 111 31.61 16.76 11.87
N GLU A 112 32.95 16.63 11.82
CA GLU A 112 33.62 15.32 11.73
C GLU A 112 33.35 14.43 12.94
N TRP A 113 33.44 14.97 14.15
CA TRP A 113 33.20 14.20 15.38
C TRP A 113 31.75 13.68 15.46
N VAL A 114 30.77 14.52 15.12
CA VAL A 114 29.35 14.11 15.05
C VAL A 114 29.14 13.06 13.96
N LYS A 115 29.80 13.19 12.79
CA LYS A 115 29.76 12.18 11.72
C LYS A 115 30.29 10.83 12.24
N ILE A 116 31.43 10.83 12.93
CA ILE A 116 32.01 9.63 13.55
C ILE A 116 31.07 9.04 14.61
N GLN A 117 30.47 9.86 15.48
CA GLN A 117 29.52 9.38 16.49
C GLN A 117 28.29 8.72 15.87
N ARG A 118 27.67 9.37 14.88
CA ARG A 118 26.52 8.78 14.16
C ARG A 118 26.92 7.44 13.57
N LEU A 119 28.10 7.35 12.97
CA LEU A 119 28.59 6.10 12.40
C LEU A 119 28.85 5.03 13.45
N LEU A 120 29.48 5.35 14.58
CA LEU A 120 29.70 4.37 15.67
C LEU A 120 28.38 3.80 16.20
N VAL A 121 27.31 4.61 16.25
CA VAL A 121 25.97 4.17 16.63
C VAL A 121 25.33 3.27 15.57
N HIS A 122 25.65 3.47 14.29
CA HIS A 122 25.03 2.75 13.17
C HIS A 122 25.88 1.57 12.64
N THR A 123 27.15 1.44 13.06
CA THR A 123 28.04 0.36 12.61
C THR A 123 27.74 -0.92 13.40
N ASN A 124 27.05 -1.88 12.79
CA ASN A 124 26.84 -3.20 13.39
C ASN A 124 27.98 -4.16 13.01
N PRO A 125 28.81 -4.64 13.96
CA PRO A 125 29.85 -5.62 13.65
C PRO A 125 29.22 -6.93 13.16
N LYS A 126 29.63 -7.36 11.96
CA LYS A 126 29.17 -8.64 11.38
C LYS A 126 29.90 -9.78 12.09
N ILE A 127 29.19 -10.52 12.93
CA ILE A 127 29.71 -11.77 13.50
C ILE A 127 29.85 -12.78 12.37
N ILE A 128 31.04 -13.37 12.22
CA ILE A 128 31.36 -14.39 11.21
C ILE A 128 31.27 -15.76 11.90
N PRO A 129 30.71 -16.79 11.26
CA PRO A 129 30.63 -18.11 11.88
C PRO A 129 32.02 -18.74 11.96
N VAL A 130 32.34 -19.34 13.11
CA VAL A 130 33.63 -20.01 13.34
C VAL A 130 33.65 -21.35 12.62
N GLU A 131 34.77 -21.67 11.97
CA GLU A 131 34.96 -22.96 11.30
C GLU A 131 34.93 -24.13 12.31
N PRO A 132 34.13 -25.17 12.06
CA PRO A 132 34.02 -26.29 12.98
C PRO A 132 35.19 -27.28 12.84
N ILE A 133 35.64 -27.83 13.96
CA ILE A 133 36.77 -28.78 14.02
C ILE A 133 36.38 -30.17 13.48
N ASN A 134 35.14 -30.61 13.69
CA ASN A 134 34.66 -31.94 13.28
C ASN A 134 34.56 -32.08 11.75
N CYS A 135 35.14 -33.13 11.17
CA CYS A 135 35.18 -33.35 9.71
C CYS A 135 33.80 -33.34 9.03
N PHE A 136 32.80 -34.01 9.61
CA PHE A 136 31.44 -34.03 9.07
C PHE A 136 30.81 -32.62 9.08
N ARG A 137 30.95 -31.92 10.20
CA ARG A 137 30.43 -30.55 10.35
C ARG A 137 31.15 -29.57 9.43
N LEU A 138 32.45 -29.77 9.20
CA LEU A 138 33.27 -28.99 8.28
C LEU A 138 32.84 -29.18 6.82
N GLN A 139 32.45 -30.39 6.42
CA GLN A 139 31.86 -30.63 5.10
C GLN A 139 30.52 -29.91 4.95
N CYS A 140 29.62 -30.02 5.93
CA CYS A 140 28.37 -29.26 5.93
C CYS A 140 28.62 -27.75 5.84
N PHE A 141 29.60 -27.24 6.59
CA PHE A 141 29.99 -25.83 6.57
C PHE A 141 30.48 -25.38 5.20
N LYS A 142 31.37 -26.16 4.56
CA LYS A 142 31.86 -25.88 3.20
C LYS A 142 30.74 -25.90 2.16
N ILE A 143 29.77 -26.81 2.28
CA ILE A 143 28.61 -26.86 1.37
C ILE A 143 27.75 -25.60 1.56
N VAL A 144 27.36 -25.29 2.80
CA VAL A 144 26.46 -24.16 3.10
C VAL A 144 27.08 -22.81 2.71
N GLN A 145 28.41 -22.66 2.86
CA GLN A 145 29.12 -21.44 2.48
C GLN A 145 29.41 -21.34 0.97
N SER A 146 29.15 -22.39 0.19
CA SER A 146 29.40 -22.37 -1.25
C SER A 146 28.36 -21.54 -2.02
N GLN A 147 28.82 -20.79 -3.03
CA GLN A 147 27.92 -20.02 -3.91
C GLN A 147 26.94 -20.92 -4.66
N ALA A 148 27.36 -22.15 -4.99
CA ALA A 148 26.51 -23.14 -5.65
C ALA A 148 25.29 -23.51 -4.79
N PHE A 149 25.48 -23.70 -3.48
CA PHE A 149 24.37 -23.97 -2.56
C PHE A 149 23.39 -22.81 -2.51
N GLU A 150 23.88 -21.56 -2.47
CA GLU A 150 23.03 -20.37 -2.52
C GLU A 150 22.20 -20.32 -3.82
N TYR A 151 22.80 -20.57 -4.98
CA TYR A 151 22.07 -20.62 -6.26
C TYR A 151 21.06 -21.76 -6.34
N VAL A 152 21.33 -22.91 -5.74
CA VAL A 152 20.38 -24.04 -5.68
C VAL A 152 19.18 -23.66 -4.82
N VAL A 153 19.41 -23.09 -3.64
CA VAL A 153 18.32 -22.63 -2.76
C VAL A 153 17.50 -21.53 -3.43
N MET A 154 18.17 -20.59 -4.11
CA MET A 154 17.50 -19.51 -4.84
C MET A 154 16.64 -20.05 -5.99
N SER A 155 17.19 -20.97 -6.79
CA SER A 155 16.45 -21.65 -7.85
C SER A 155 15.23 -22.38 -7.30
N ALA A 156 15.37 -23.09 -6.17
CA ALA A 156 14.25 -23.77 -5.52
C ALA A 156 13.15 -22.80 -5.07
N ILE A 157 13.51 -21.62 -4.55
CA ILE A 157 12.53 -20.57 -4.20
C ILE A 157 11.81 -20.08 -5.46
N VAL A 158 12.53 -19.76 -6.54
CA VAL A 158 11.93 -19.26 -7.79
C VAL A 158 11.00 -20.30 -8.42
N ILE A 159 11.41 -21.57 -8.47
CA ILE A 159 10.56 -22.64 -9.00
C ILE A 159 9.33 -22.82 -8.09
N ASN A 160 9.47 -22.80 -6.77
CA ASN A 160 8.33 -22.86 -5.85
C ASN A 160 7.32 -21.74 -6.12
N THR A 161 7.80 -20.49 -6.29
CA THR A 161 6.98 -19.35 -6.66
C THR A 161 6.20 -19.59 -7.96
N PHE A 162 6.84 -20.19 -8.97
CA PHE A 162 6.17 -20.53 -10.22
C PHE A 162 5.04 -21.54 -10.02
N PHE A 163 5.23 -22.57 -9.18
CA PHE A 163 4.16 -23.52 -8.83
C PHE A 163 3.00 -22.82 -8.10
N LEU A 164 3.28 -21.83 -7.26
CA LEU A 164 2.24 -21.02 -6.60
C LEU A 164 1.44 -20.17 -7.61
N CYS A 165 2.09 -19.63 -8.65
CA CYS A 165 1.41 -18.86 -9.70
C CYS A 165 0.49 -19.70 -10.59
N ILE A 166 0.71 -21.02 -10.68
CA ILE A 166 -0.14 -21.94 -11.45
C ILE A 166 -1.43 -22.29 -10.69
N ASP A 167 -1.52 -22.00 -9.39
CA ASP A 167 -2.69 -22.33 -8.58
C ASP A 167 -3.90 -21.41 -8.91
N TYR A 168 -4.99 -21.98 -9.45
CA TYR A 168 -6.23 -21.26 -9.79
C TYR A 168 -7.48 -22.01 -9.35
N TYR A 169 -8.60 -21.27 -9.23
CA TYR A 169 -9.89 -21.82 -8.81
C TYR A 169 -10.50 -22.71 -9.91
N GLY A 170 -10.94 -23.92 -9.53
CA GLY A 170 -11.52 -24.88 -10.48
C GLY A 170 -10.49 -25.64 -11.33
N LYS A 171 -9.24 -25.71 -10.88
CA LYS A 171 -8.18 -26.53 -11.51
C LYS A 171 -8.54 -28.02 -11.56
N SER A 172 -7.99 -28.73 -12.54
CA SER A 172 -8.16 -30.18 -12.67
C SER A 172 -7.56 -30.94 -11.49
N GLU A 173 -8.12 -32.11 -11.16
CA GLU A 173 -7.60 -32.97 -10.08
C GLU A 173 -6.14 -33.38 -10.32
N GLU A 174 -5.74 -33.56 -11.58
CA GLU A 174 -4.35 -33.88 -11.94
C GLU A 174 -3.40 -32.73 -11.58
N LEU A 175 -3.78 -31.50 -11.91
CA LEU A 175 -2.99 -30.32 -11.57
C LEU A 175 -2.94 -30.14 -10.05
N GLU A 176 -4.05 -30.35 -9.34
CA GLU A 176 -4.07 -30.32 -7.89
C GLU A 176 -3.09 -31.32 -7.26
N ARG A 177 -3.07 -32.56 -7.73
CA ARG A 177 -2.12 -33.58 -7.26
C ARG A 177 -0.67 -33.18 -7.52
N VAL A 178 -0.37 -32.66 -8.71
CA VAL A 178 0.98 -32.18 -9.06
C VAL A 178 1.40 -31.03 -8.15
N LEU A 179 0.53 -30.04 -7.92
CA LEU A 179 0.79 -28.91 -7.03
C LEU A 179 1.01 -29.37 -5.58
N ASN A 180 0.21 -30.32 -5.08
CA ASN A 180 0.35 -30.86 -3.72
C ASN A 180 1.65 -31.65 -3.54
N ASN A 181 2.02 -32.48 -4.51
CA ASN A 181 3.28 -33.23 -4.48
C ASN A 181 4.51 -32.32 -4.57
N SER A 182 4.44 -31.29 -5.42
CA SER A 182 5.47 -30.26 -5.53
C SER A 182 5.62 -29.48 -4.21
N ASN A 183 4.49 -29.07 -3.62
CA ASN A 183 4.44 -28.42 -2.32
C ASN A 183 5.12 -29.24 -1.23
N PHE A 184 4.82 -30.53 -1.12
CA PHE A 184 5.48 -31.44 -0.18
C PHE A 184 6.99 -31.51 -0.43
N SER A 185 7.40 -31.66 -1.69
CA SER A 185 8.81 -31.76 -2.09
C SER A 185 9.61 -30.52 -1.69
N PHE A 186 9.04 -29.33 -1.86
CA PHE A 186 9.68 -28.09 -1.43
C PHE A 186 9.78 -27.95 0.09
N VAL A 187 8.76 -28.36 0.85
CA VAL A 187 8.84 -28.36 2.32
C VAL A 187 9.98 -29.25 2.80
N VAL A 188 10.11 -30.45 2.21
CA VAL A 188 11.23 -31.36 2.51
C VAL A 188 12.56 -30.70 2.17
N PHE A 189 12.69 -30.13 0.97
CA PHE A 189 13.92 -29.45 0.54
C PHE A 189 14.35 -28.33 1.51
N PHE A 190 13.41 -27.44 1.90
CA PHE A 190 13.71 -26.34 2.82
C PHE A 190 13.94 -26.81 4.26
N THR A 191 13.33 -27.93 4.66
CA THR A 191 13.62 -28.55 5.97
C THR A 191 15.05 -29.09 5.99
N LEU A 192 15.49 -29.74 4.91
CA LEU A 192 16.87 -30.20 4.77
C LEU A 192 17.87 -29.03 4.71
N GLU A 193 17.55 -27.95 3.99
CA GLU A 193 18.34 -26.71 4.00
C GLU A 193 18.54 -26.19 5.44
N MET A 194 17.45 -26.11 6.20
CA MET A 194 17.47 -25.63 7.59
C MET A 194 18.35 -26.52 8.48
N ILE A 195 18.17 -27.85 8.41
CA ILE A 195 18.97 -28.81 9.20
C ILE A 195 20.45 -28.70 8.83
N LEU A 196 20.76 -28.56 7.54
CA LEU A 196 22.13 -28.40 7.06
C LEU A 196 22.78 -27.11 7.59
N LYS A 197 22.03 -26.00 7.64
CA LYS A 197 22.50 -24.72 8.20
C LYS A 197 22.72 -24.78 9.71
N ILE A 198 21.80 -25.40 10.45
CA ILE A 198 21.92 -25.56 11.91
C ILE A 198 23.14 -26.42 12.23
N THR A 199 23.36 -27.51 11.49
CA THR A 199 24.53 -28.38 11.68
C THR A 199 25.83 -27.67 11.31
N ALA A 200 25.88 -26.95 10.19
CA ALA A 200 27.04 -26.18 9.76
C ALA A 200 27.44 -25.10 10.78
N TYR A 201 26.55 -24.14 11.05
CA TYR A 201 26.86 -22.96 11.86
C TYR A 201 26.81 -23.21 13.36
N GLY A 202 26.07 -24.24 13.80
CA GLY A 202 25.73 -24.44 15.21
C GLY A 202 24.51 -23.61 15.61
N PHE A 203 23.82 -24.07 16.65
CA PHE A 203 22.55 -23.49 17.08
C PHE A 203 22.68 -22.03 17.52
N GLU A 204 23.75 -21.67 18.24
CA GLU A 204 23.98 -20.31 18.75
C GLU A 204 24.11 -19.27 17.63
N TYR A 205 24.97 -19.52 16.64
CA TYR A 205 25.13 -18.61 15.51
C TYR A 205 23.85 -18.58 14.64
N TYR A 206 23.22 -19.74 14.40
CA TYR A 206 21.98 -19.81 13.65
C TYR A 206 20.88 -18.95 14.30
N TRP A 207 20.74 -19.02 15.62
CA TRP A 207 19.77 -18.23 16.40
C TRP A 207 20.22 -16.80 16.68
N TYR A 208 21.45 -16.41 16.35
CA TYR A 208 21.87 -15.02 16.38
C TYR A 208 21.36 -14.25 15.15
N VAL A 209 21.45 -14.87 13.97
CA VAL A 209 21.11 -14.24 12.68
C VAL A 209 19.59 -14.15 12.46
N ASN A 210 19.05 -12.93 12.39
CA ASN A 210 17.61 -12.69 12.22
C ASN A 210 17.00 -13.35 10.97
N TRP A 211 17.72 -13.38 9.84
CA TRP A 211 17.25 -14.04 8.62
C TRP A 211 17.14 -15.55 8.76
N ASN A 212 17.99 -16.18 9.57
CA ASN A 212 17.90 -17.60 9.88
C ASN A 212 16.71 -17.88 10.80
N LYS A 213 16.43 -17.03 11.81
CA LYS A 213 15.21 -17.12 12.64
C LYS A 213 13.94 -17.02 11.80
N PHE A 214 13.91 -16.07 10.86
CA PHE A 214 12.78 -15.89 9.96
C PHE A 214 12.53 -17.13 9.09
N ASP A 215 13.59 -17.67 8.49
CA ASP A 215 13.52 -18.89 7.68
C ASP A 215 13.09 -20.11 8.51
N PHE A 216 13.58 -20.22 9.75
CA PHE A 216 13.15 -21.24 10.72
C PHE A 216 11.64 -21.19 10.95
N ILE A 217 11.09 -20.00 11.26
CA ILE A 217 9.65 -19.81 11.48
C ILE A 217 8.86 -20.25 10.24
N ILE A 218 9.30 -19.88 9.03
CA ILE A 218 8.61 -20.30 7.81
C ILE A 218 8.67 -21.81 7.61
N VAL A 219 9.81 -22.47 7.87
CA VAL A 219 9.91 -23.94 7.78
C VAL A 219 8.95 -24.61 8.77
N ILE A 220 8.92 -24.16 10.03
CA ILE A 220 8.03 -24.73 11.05
C ILE A 220 6.56 -24.54 10.67
N MET A 221 6.14 -23.33 10.27
CA MET A 221 4.77 -23.10 9.80
C MET A 221 4.44 -23.97 8.59
N SER A 222 5.41 -24.19 7.70
CA SER A 222 5.24 -25.03 6.51
C SER A 222 5.07 -26.51 6.84
N LEU A 223 5.74 -27.00 7.89
CA LEU A 223 5.60 -28.37 8.38
C LEU A 223 4.24 -28.57 9.08
N VAL A 224 3.83 -27.63 9.94
CA VAL A 224 2.50 -27.64 10.56
C VAL A 224 1.41 -27.62 9.49
N ALA A 225 1.61 -26.85 8.41
CA ALA A 225 0.67 -26.76 7.29
C ALA A 225 0.55 -28.06 6.45
N LEU A 226 1.43 -29.05 6.64
CA LEU A 226 1.29 -30.37 5.98
C LEU A 226 0.41 -31.34 6.78
N ASP A 227 0.25 -31.12 8.10
CA ASP A 227 -0.54 -32.00 8.96
C ASP A 227 -1.95 -31.44 9.15
N GLU A 228 -2.84 -31.80 8.23
CA GLU A 228 -4.24 -31.39 8.24
C GLU A 228 -5.00 -31.84 9.50
N ASN A 229 -4.62 -32.99 10.09
CA ASN A 229 -5.23 -33.50 11.31
C ASN A 229 -4.84 -32.69 12.55
N LEU A 230 -3.60 -32.21 12.60
CA LEU A 230 -3.15 -31.30 13.66
C LEU A 230 -3.87 -29.95 13.56
N LEU A 231 -4.09 -29.47 12.34
CA LEU A 231 -4.76 -28.19 12.08
C LEU A 231 -6.24 -28.22 12.43
N GLU A 232 -6.93 -29.32 12.13
CA GLU A 232 -8.32 -29.54 12.51
C GLU A 232 -8.46 -29.54 14.04
N LYS A 233 -7.55 -30.22 14.76
CA LYS A 233 -7.50 -30.21 16.24
C LYS A 233 -7.24 -28.83 16.84
N LEU A 234 -6.56 -27.95 16.11
CA LEU A 234 -6.23 -26.59 16.55
C LEU A 234 -7.26 -25.54 16.08
N ASN A 235 -8.37 -25.95 15.44
CA ASN A 235 -9.38 -25.06 14.87
C ASN A 235 -8.81 -23.97 13.93
N PHE A 236 -7.77 -24.30 13.15
CA PHE A 236 -7.19 -23.34 12.21
C PHE A 236 -8.09 -23.14 10.98
N ASN A 237 -8.34 -21.87 10.62
CA ASN A 237 -9.10 -21.53 9.42
C ASN A 237 -8.35 -22.00 8.15
N PRO A 238 -8.98 -22.74 7.22
CA PRO A 238 -8.38 -23.15 5.95
C PRO A 238 -7.78 -22.00 5.12
N THR A 239 -8.28 -20.77 5.31
CA THR A 239 -7.75 -19.56 4.69
C THR A 239 -6.41 -19.14 5.28
N ALA A 240 -6.14 -19.40 6.57
CA ALA A 240 -4.83 -19.17 7.19
C ALA A 240 -3.75 -20.10 6.58
N LEU A 241 -4.14 -21.31 6.17
CA LEU A 241 -3.22 -22.24 5.47
C LEU A 241 -2.77 -21.68 4.12
N ARG A 242 -3.67 -21.00 3.40
CA ARG A 242 -3.32 -20.31 2.15
C ARG A 242 -2.28 -19.21 2.41
N ILE A 243 -2.42 -18.45 3.50
CA ILE A 243 -1.46 -17.42 3.90
C ILE A 243 -0.08 -18.02 4.23
N ILE A 244 -0.02 -19.16 4.94
CA ILE A 244 1.24 -19.86 5.26
C ILE A 244 1.95 -20.35 3.99
N ARG A 245 1.21 -20.77 2.96
CA ARG A 245 1.80 -21.15 1.67
C ARG A 245 2.45 -19.93 1.00
N VAL A 246 1.77 -18.78 1.02
CA VAL A 246 2.28 -17.51 0.47
C VAL A 246 3.47 -16.97 1.25
N SER A 247 3.53 -17.17 2.57
CA SER A 247 4.65 -16.68 3.40
C SER A 247 6.00 -17.26 2.98
N ARG A 248 6.02 -18.39 2.25
CA ARG A 248 7.25 -18.97 1.69
C ARG A 248 7.88 -18.10 0.60
N LEU A 249 7.09 -17.28 -0.11
CA LEU A 249 7.59 -16.28 -1.06
C LEU A 249 8.48 -15.25 -0.37
N LEU A 250 8.23 -14.96 0.91
CA LEU A 250 9.04 -14.03 1.70
C LEU A 250 10.47 -14.55 1.89
N ARG A 251 10.76 -15.83 1.64
CA ARG A 251 12.14 -16.34 1.63
C ARG A 251 12.99 -15.67 0.56
N MET A 252 12.42 -15.19 -0.54
CA MET A 252 13.14 -14.42 -1.57
C MET A 252 13.73 -13.11 -1.03
N VAL A 253 13.11 -12.56 0.02
CA VAL A 253 13.65 -11.40 0.73
C VAL A 253 15.03 -11.70 1.31
N LYS A 254 15.25 -12.90 1.86
CA LYS A 254 16.52 -13.23 2.53
C LYS A 254 17.71 -13.22 1.56
N THR A 255 17.48 -13.49 0.28
CA THR A 255 18.52 -13.59 -0.74
C THR A 255 18.77 -12.24 -1.44
N SER A 256 17.73 -11.46 -1.74
CA SER A 256 17.91 -10.16 -2.40
C SER A 256 18.36 -9.08 -1.42
N GLU A 257 19.61 -8.61 -1.55
CA GLU A 257 20.12 -7.48 -0.76
C GLU A 257 19.28 -6.21 -1.01
N GLY A 258 18.93 -5.94 -2.27
CA GLY A 258 18.07 -4.80 -2.63
C GLY A 258 16.69 -4.86 -1.95
N LEU A 259 16.04 -6.04 -1.92
CA LEU A 259 14.74 -6.19 -1.27
C LEU A 259 14.83 -6.04 0.26
N ARG A 260 15.94 -6.49 0.87
CA ARG A 260 16.21 -6.28 2.29
C ARG A 260 16.35 -4.80 2.62
N THR A 261 17.07 -4.06 1.79
CA THR A 261 17.23 -2.61 1.94
C THR A 261 15.88 -1.90 1.81
N LEU A 262 15.08 -2.23 0.78
CA LEU A 262 13.75 -1.64 0.59
C LEU A 262 12.79 -1.92 1.77
N LEU A 263 12.79 -3.14 2.31
CA LEU A 263 11.96 -3.44 3.48
C LEU A 263 12.48 -2.74 4.73
N LYS A 264 13.81 -2.66 4.92
CA LYS A 264 14.40 -1.93 6.04
C LYS A 264 14.01 -0.45 6.00
N THR A 265 14.08 0.19 4.84
CA THR A 265 13.67 1.59 4.68
C THR A 265 12.17 1.78 4.91
N LEU A 266 11.34 0.82 4.50
CA LEU A 266 9.90 0.81 4.80
C LEU A 266 9.65 0.67 6.32
N PHE A 267 10.36 -0.22 7.01
CA PHE A 267 10.22 -0.38 8.46
C PHE A 267 10.69 0.83 9.24
N MET A 268 11.75 1.49 8.79
CA MET A 268 12.22 2.75 9.38
C MET A 268 11.17 3.84 9.22
N SER A 269 10.58 3.96 8.02
CA SER A 269 9.53 4.96 7.78
C SER A 269 8.19 4.68 8.47
N LEU A 270 7.96 3.44 8.89
CA LEU A 270 6.74 3.05 9.58
C LEU A 270 6.54 3.83 10.90
N SER A 271 7.60 4.12 11.67
CA SER A 271 7.45 4.87 12.92
C SER A 271 6.92 6.28 12.71
N ASN A 272 7.28 6.93 11.59
CA ASN A 272 6.77 8.25 11.27
C ASN A 272 5.36 8.20 10.67
N ILE A 273 5.06 7.16 9.88
CA ILE A 273 3.71 6.93 9.34
C ILE A 273 2.70 6.71 10.46
N ILE A 274 3.05 5.98 11.53
CA ILE A 274 2.13 5.67 12.65
C ILE A 274 1.56 6.94 13.30
N ASN A 275 2.38 7.96 13.54
CA ASN A 275 1.92 9.22 14.16
C ASN A 275 0.88 9.93 13.29
N THR A 276 1.14 10.00 11.98
CA THR A 276 0.22 10.66 11.05
C THR A 276 -1.02 9.80 10.76
N ALA A 277 -0.88 8.47 10.75
CA ALA A 277 -2.01 7.54 10.66
C ALA A 277 -2.93 7.65 11.89
N ALA A 278 -2.38 7.87 13.08
CA ALA A 278 -3.16 8.13 14.28
C ALA A 278 -3.98 9.44 14.16
N LEU A 279 -3.36 10.49 13.63
CA LEU A 279 -4.07 11.75 13.32
C LEU A 279 -5.20 11.53 12.29
N LEU A 280 -4.91 10.83 11.19
CA LEU A 280 -5.94 10.48 10.20
C LEU A 280 -7.09 9.69 10.84
N THR A 281 -6.79 8.71 11.67
CA THR A 281 -7.79 7.91 12.38
C THR A 281 -8.66 8.75 13.30
N LEU A 282 -8.10 9.73 14.00
CA LEU A 282 -8.86 10.67 14.84
C LEU A 282 -9.84 11.51 14.03
N ILE A 283 -9.42 11.96 12.84
CA ILE A 283 -10.30 12.71 11.94
C ILE A 283 -11.40 11.80 11.38
N LEU A 284 -11.05 10.61 10.92
CA LEU A 284 -12.03 9.60 10.48
C LEU A 284 -13.04 9.28 11.59
N PHE A 285 -12.60 9.17 12.84
CA PHE A 285 -13.48 8.97 13.98
C PHE A 285 -14.46 10.13 14.15
N THR A 286 -13.96 11.37 14.11
CA THR A 286 -14.78 12.58 14.30
C THR A 286 -15.84 12.71 13.21
N PHE A 287 -15.42 12.59 11.94
CA PHE A 287 -16.32 12.61 10.79
C PHE A 287 -17.22 11.37 10.75
N GLY A 288 -16.77 10.21 11.24
CA GLY A 288 -17.56 8.99 11.31
C GLY A 288 -18.74 9.12 12.25
N VAL A 289 -18.53 9.67 13.45
CA VAL A 289 -19.60 9.94 14.42
C VAL A 289 -20.57 11.01 13.90
N ALA A 290 -20.04 12.08 13.29
CA ALA A 290 -20.88 13.10 12.66
C ALA A 290 -21.70 12.52 11.50
N GLY A 291 -21.09 11.72 10.62
CA GLY A 291 -21.74 11.07 9.49
C GLY A 291 -22.81 10.07 9.92
N MET A 292 -22.61 9.31 11.00
CA MET A 292 -23.68 8.47 11.58
C MET A 292 -24.89 9.30 12.02
N SER A 293 -24.65 10.49 12.58
CA SER A 293 -25.71 11.37 13.08
C SER A 293 -26.48 12.05 11.93
N LEU A 294 -25.78 12.40 10.85
CA LEU A 294 -26.34 13.12 9.69
C LEU A 294 -26.95 12.18 8.65
N PHE A 295 -26.27 11.07 8.33
CA PHE A 295 -26.57 10.24 7.16
C PHE A 295 -27.00 8.81 7.51
N GLY A 296 -27.04 8.45 8.80
CA GLY A 296 -27.34 7.08 9.24
C GLY A 296 -28.77 6.61 8.93
N GLN A 297 -29.69 7.54 8.64
CA GLN A 297 -31.09 7.22 8.32
C GLN A 297 -31.39 7.21 6.82
N ILE A 298 -30.41 7.50 5.97
CA ILE A 298 -30.61 7.54 4.51
C ILE A 298 -30.93 6.12 4.00
N PRO A 299 -32.03 5.92 3.25
CA PRO A 299 -32.37 4.65 2.61
C PRO A 299 -31.31 4.19 1.60
N GLN A 300 -31.18 2.88 1.38
CA GLN A 300 -30.14 2.29 0.52
C GLN A 300 -30.68 1.60 -0.73
N ASP A 301 -32.00 1.45 -0.84
CA ASP A 301 -32.60 0.52 -1.80
C ASP A 301 -32.62 1.07 -3.24
N ASP A 302 -32.46 2.39 -3.41
CA ASP A 302 -32.52 3.10 -4.70
C ASP A 302 -31.28 4.00 -4.96
N THR A 303 -30.17 3.75 -4.26
CA THR A 303 -28.92 4.51 -4.36
C THR A 303 -27.83 3.69 -5.07
N GLU A 304 -26.98 4.37 -5.85
CA GLU A 304 -25.85 3.78 -6.58
C GLU A 304 -24.57 3.73 -5.72
N PHE A 305 -24.36 4.72 -4.84
CA PHE A 305 -23.12 4.87 -4.07
C PHE A 305 -23.24 4.49 -2.59
N LEU A 306 -24.41 4.73 -1.99
CA LEU A 306 -24.78 4.28 -0.66
C LEU A 306 -25.45 2.91 -0.79
N ASP A 307 -24.79 1.87 -0.30
CA ASP A 307 -25.29 0.51 -0.34
C ASP A 307 -25.20 -0.17 1.04
N HIS A 308 -25.46 -1.47 1.09
CA HIS A 308 -25.37 -2.26 2.32
C HIS A 308 -23.96 -2.20 2.98
N ASN A 309 -22.90 -2.08 2.18
CA ASN A 309 -21.50 -2.09 2.61
C ASN A 309 -20.89 -0.68 2.72
N VAL A 310 -21.50 0.32 2.09
CA VAL A 310 -21.05 1.71 2.04
C VAL A 310 -22.16 2.60 2.60
N ASN A 311 -22.12 2.88 3.90
CA ASN A 311 -23.13 3.69 4.57
C ASN A 311 -22.70 4.17 5.95
N PHE A 312 -23.58 4.95 6.58
CA PHE A 312 -23.39 5.52 7.90
C PHE A 312 -24.29 4.91 8.99
N LYS A 313 -24.81 3.69 8.82
CA LYS A 313 -25.71 3.06 9.80
C LYS A 313 -25.00 2.56 11.06
N SER A 314 -23.71 2.23 10.94
CA SER A 314 -22.90 1.74 12.07
C SER A 314 -21.50 2.32 12.03
N PHE A 315 -20.86 2.39 13.20
CA PHE A 315 -19.52 2.97 13.34
C PHE A 315 -18.50 2.33 12.40
N TYR A 316 -18.49 1.00 12.29
CA TYR A 316 -17.58 0.28 11.40
C TYR A 316 -17.78 0.66 9.93
N LEU A 317 -19.03 0.72 9.46
CA LEU A 317 -19.34 1.05 8.07
C LEU A 317 -19.05 2.53 7.77
N SER A 318 -19.31 3.45 8.71
CA SER A 318 -18.92 4.86 8.59
C SER A 318 -17.41 5.02 8.46
N MET A 319 -16.64 4.30 9.29
CA MET A 319 -15.19 4.32 9.22
C MET A 319 -14.67 3.78 7.89
N MET A 320 -15.23 2.67 7.38
CA MET A 320 -14.83 2.11 6.08
C MET A 320 -15.22 3.00 4.90
N THR A 321 -16.40 3.62 4.96
CA THR A 321 -16.88 4.58 3.94
C THR A 321 -15.95 5.79 3.88
N LEU A 322 -15.60 6.37 5.03
CA LEU A 322 -14.68 7.50 5.09
C LEU A 322 -13.24 7.08 4.75
N TRP A 323 -12.80 5.87 5.09
CA TRP A 323 -11.48 5.36 4.71
C TRP A 323 -11.32 5.28 3.19
N ARG A 324 -12.33 4.75 2.49
CA ARG A 324 -12.39 4.75 1.02
C ARG A 324 -12.42 6.19 0.47
N ALA A 325 -13.28 7.05 1.00
CA ALA A 325 -13.36 8.43 0.53
C ALA A 325 -12.06 9.22 0.78
N ALA A 326 -11.31 8.91 1.84
CA ALA A 326 -10.05 9.58 2.15
C ALA A 326 -8.99 9.39 1.06
N THR A 327 -9.03 8.27 0.30
CA THR A 327 -8.15 8.06 -0.86
C THR A 327 -8.62 8.82 -2.11
N GLY A 328 -9.72 9.57 -2.00
CA GLY A 328 -10.37 10.26 -3.11
C GLY A 328 -11.36 9.40 -3.87
N GLU A 329 -11.62 8.15 -3.48
CA GLU A 329 -12.45 7.26 -4.29
C GLU A 329 -13.96 7.46 -4.03
N SER A 330 -14.71 7.82 -5.08
CA SER A 330 -16.19 7.88 -5.10
C SER A 330 -16.86 8.74 -4.03
N TRP A 331 -16.11 9.65 -3.40
CA TRP A 331 -16.63 10.53 -2.35
C TRP A 331 -17.72 11.47 -2.86
N ASN A 332 -17.63 11.91 -4.13
CA ASN A 332 -18.59 12.82 -4.74
C ASN A 332 -19.93 12.15 -5.03
N GLY A 333 -19.94 10.90 -5.53
CA GLY A 333 -21.17 10.13 -5.68
C GLY A 333 -21.92 9.95 -4.36
N ILE A 334 -21.18 9.62 -3.28
CA ILE A 334 -21.77 9.52 -1.93
C ILE A 334 -22.27 10.89 -1.45
N MET A 335 -21.52 11.97 -1.72
CA MET A 335 -21.95 13.33 -1.40
C MET A 335 -23.26 13.71 -2.09
N HIS A 336 -23.43 13.37 -3.38
CA HIS A 336 -24.64 13.68 -4.14
C HIS A 336 -25.87 12.96 -3.55
N GLU A 337 -25.71 11.71 -3.14
CA GLU A 337 -26.79 10.96 -2.50
C GLU A 337 -27.13 11.50 -1.11
N CYS A 338 -26.11 11.88 -0.33
CA CYS A 338 -26.33 12.58 0.94
C CYS A 338 -27.02 13.95 0.73
N PHE A 339 -26.72 14.65 -0.36
CA PHE A 339 -27.32 15.95 -0.68
C PHE A 339 -28.84 15.86 -0.92
N TYR A 340 -29.34 14.79 -1.53
CA TYR A 340 -30.78 14.63 -1.74
C TYR A 340 -31.59 14.54 -0.44
N SER A 341 -30.97 14.14 0.68
CA SER A 341 -31.59 14.11 2.02
C SER A 341 -31.28 15.38 2.83
N GLU A 342 -30.00 15.73 2.95
CA GLU A 342 -29.52 16.73 3.92
C GLU A 342 -29.14 18.08 3.27
N GLY A 343 -29.26 18.20 1.95
CA GLY A 343 -28.96 19.41 1.20
C GLY A 343 -27.51 19.87 1.38
N ILE A 344 -27.32 21.19 1.50
CA ILE A 344 -26.00 21.83 1.52
C ILE A 344 -25.09 21.34 2.66
N ILE A 345 -25.65 20.81 3.76
CA ILE A 345 -24.89 20.28 4.88
C ILE A 345 -24.03 19.09 4.42
N ALA A 346 -24.56 18.25 3.52
CA ALA A 346 -23.80 17.14 2.93
C ALA A 346 -22.59 17.65 2.13
N VAL A 347 -22.78 18.68 1.30
CA VAL A 347 -21.69 19.27 0.50
C VAL A 347 -20.60 19.84 1.41
N ILE A 348 -20.98 20.58 2.45
CA ILE A 348 -20.03 21.16 3.42
C ILE A 348 -19.26 20.05 4.14
N PHE A 349 -19.96 19.01 4.61
CA PHE A 349 -19.34 17.87 5.30
C PHE A 349 -18.27 17.20 4.42
N TRP A 350 -18.65 16.85 3.18
CA TRP A 350 -17.78 16.09 2.28
C TRP A 350 -16.63 16.92 1.72
N LEU A 351 -16.87 18.19 1.38
CA LEU A 351 -15.78 19.10 0.97
C LEU A 351 -14.78 19.32 2.08
N LEU A 352 -15.25 19.57 3.31
CA LEU A 352 -14.36 19.77 4.45
C LEU A 352 -13.55 18.50 4.74
N PHE A 353 -14.22 17.35 4.72
CA PHE A 353 -13.56 16.05 4.87
C PHE A 353 -12.47 15.85 3.82
N GLN A 354 -12.78 16.06 2.54
CA GLN A 354 -11.86 15.82 1.43
C GLN A 354 -10.63 16.75 1.49
N LEU A 355 -10.84 18.03 1.79
CA LEU A 355 -9.75 19.00 1.94
C LEU A 355 -8.81 18.64 3.11
N ILE A 356 -9.38 18.24 4.25
CA ILE A 356 -8.61 17.84 5.43
C ILE A 356 -7.86 16.53 5.16
N ALA A 357 -8.53 15.52 4.58
CA ALA A 357 -7.92 14.24 4.24
C ALA A 357 -6.75 14.44 3.27
N PHE A 358 -6.95 15.21 2.20
CA PHE A 358 -5.91 15.54 1.24
C PHE A 358 -4.72 16.23 1.91
N PHE A 359 -4.98 17.23 2.77
CA PHE A 359 -3.91 17.92 3.52
C PHE A 359 -3.12 16.97 4.42
N ILE A 360 -3.76 16.00 5.07
CA ILE A 360 -3.05 14.99 5.88
C ILE A 360 -2.21 14.08 5.00
N PHE A 361 -2.76 13.56 3.90
CA PHE A 361 -2.00 12.72 2.97
C PHE A 361 -0.76 13.44 2.42
N MET A 362 -0.88 14.73 2.12
CA MET A 362 0.26 15.58 1.74
C MET A 362 1.35 15.59 2.81
N ASN A 363 0.97 15.77 4.07
CA ASN A 363 1.93 15.81 5.17
C ASN A 363 2.57 14.44 5.41
N VAL A 364 1.83 13.33 5.26
CA VAL A 364 2.40 11.97 5.30
C VAL A 364 3.45 11.81 4.21
N PHE A 365 3.10 12.18 2.97
CA PHE A 365 3.95 12.00 1.80
C PHE A 365 5.28 12.76 1.95
N ILE A 366 5.20 14.02 2.37
CA ILE A 366 6.39 14.85 2.64
C ILE A 366 7.26 14.23 3.74
N ALA A 367 6.66 13.74 4.82
CA ALA A 367 7.39 13.11 5.93
C ALA A 367 8.15 11.85 5.47
N VAL A 368 7.49 10.97 4.70
CA VAL A 368 8.09 9.73 4.19
C VAL A 368 9.24 10.01 3.22
N ILE A 369 9.07 10.96 2.29
CA ILE A 369 10.15 11.36 1.37
C ILE A 369 11.33 11.96 2.15
N GLY A 370 11.03 12.85 3.11
CA GLY A 370 12.06 13.46 3.95
C GLY A 370 12.90 12.45 4.73
N GLU A 371 12.30 11.32 5.11
CA GLU A 371 13.00 10.23 5.79
C GLU A 371 13.77 9.32 4.83
N SER A 372 13.18 8.96 3.69
CA SER A 372 13.88 8.16 2.67
C SER A 372 15.17 8.83 2.21
N PHE A 373 15.18 10.17 2.11
CA PHE A 373 16.38 10.91 1.73
C PHE A 373 17.45 10.91 2.84
N ASN A 374 17.04 10.96 4.11
CA ASN A 374 17.96 10.86 5.24
C ASN A 374 18.70 9.53 5.28
N ASP A 375 18.01 8.41 5.06
CA ASP A 375 18.62 7.08 5.11
C ASP A 375 19.63 6.90 3.96
N ASN A 376 19.32 7.47 2.79
CA ASN A 376 20.25 7.51 1.66
C ASN A 376 21.51 8.34 1.97
N GLN A 377 21.37 9.53 2.57
CA GLN A 377 22.52 10.34 3.00
C GLN A 377 23.37 9.64 4.07
N ALA A 378 22.73 9.01 5.05
CA ALA A 378 23.43 8.25 6.09
C ALA A 378 24.24 7.08 5.49
N THR A 379 23.70 6.44 4.45
CA THR A 379 24.37 5.35 3.73
C THR A 379 25.55 5.87 2.89
N GLU A 380 25.40 7.03 2.23
CA GLU A 380 26.50 7.69 1.51
C GLU A 380 27.64 8.08 2.48
N ASP A 381 27.30 8.68 3.62
CA ASP A 381 28.24 9.04 4.68
C ASP A 381 29.01 7.81 5.22
N GLU A 382 28.36 6.66 5.34
CA GLU A 382 28.97 5.40 5.74
C GLU A 382 29.96 4.88 4.68
N ASN A 383 29.57 4.92 3.40
CA ASN A 383 30.40 4.48 2.29
C ASN A 383 31.68 5.33 2.13
N ASP A 384 31.57 6.65 2.29
CA ASP A 384 32.71 7.57 2.22
C ASP A 384 33.75 7.26 3.30
N ILE A 385 33.32 6.90 4.51
CA ILE A 385 34.24 6.55 5.59
C ILE A 385 34.81 5.14 5.46
N LEU A 386 34.07 4.18 4.92
CA LEU A 386 34.64 2.90 4.52
C LEU A 386 35.72 3.08 3.47
N ALA A 387 35.57 4.06 2.56
CA ALA A 387 36.61 4.42 1.61
C ALA A 387 37.81 5.10 2.27
N LEU A 388 37.60 6.00 3.25
CA LEU A 388 38.68 6.61 4.05
C LEU A 388 39.46 5.56 4.85
N LYS A 389 38.79 4.69 5.63
CA LYS A 389 39.44 3.59 6.36
C LYS A 389 40.30 2.72 5.44
N LYS A 390 39.82 2.40 4.23
CA LYS A 390 40.63 1.64 3.24
C LYS A 390 41.85 2.43 2.75
N LYS A 391 41.73 3.75 2.56
CA LYS A 391 42.87 4.61 2.19
C LYS A 391 43.88 4.72 3.33
N ASP A 392 43.42 4.92 4.56
CA ASP A 392 44.28 5.03 5.74
C ASP A 392 44.98 3.71 6.03
N ILE A 393 44.27 2.57 5.96
CA ILE A 393 44.88 1.24 6.07
C ILE A 393 45.96 1.02 5.00
N LYS A 394 45.73 1.49 3.76
CA LYS A 394 46.75 1.45 2.70
C LYS A 394 47.91 2.41 2.93
N ALA A 395 47.74 3.49 3.69
CA ALA A 395 48.80 4.42 4.03
C ALA A 395 49.70 3.88 5.16
N PHE A 396 49.24 2.88 5.92
CA PHE A 396 50.00 2.19 6.97
C PHE A 396 50.66 0.88 6.51
N GLN A 397 50.44 0.44 5.26
CA GLN A 397 51.14 -0.67 4.60
C GLN A 397 52.24 -0.14 3.69
#